data_AF-A0A547PAR9-F1
#
_entry.id   AF-A0A547PAR9-F1
#
_cell.length_a   1.000
_cell.length_b   1.000
_cell.length_c   1.000
_cell.angle_alpha   90.00
_cell.angle_beta   90.00
_cell.angle_gamma   90.00
#
_symmetry.space_group_name_H-M   'P 1'
#
loop_
_entity.id
_entity.type
_entity.pdbx_description
1 polymer ?
#
loop_
_entity_poly.entity_id
_entity_poly.type
_entity_poly.pdbx_seq_one_letter_code
_entity_poly.pdbx_strand_id
1 'polypeptide(L)' 'MAYRKGRERAPMSDETYRYVWERLQAGDLQQDIAADLGINSGRVSEIKTGLRGTHITGIKRAA' A
#
# COMPACT_ATOMS: atom_id res chain seq x y z
N MET A 1 -23.35 10.37 11.64
CA MET A 1 -22.15 10.14 10.80
C MET A 1 -22.52 9.12 9.73
N ALA A 2 -22.58 9.51 8.46
CA ALA A 2 -22.82 8.56 7.38
C ALA A 2 -21.61 7.62 7.27
N TYR A 3 -21.79 6.34 7.58
CA TYR A 3 -20.82 5.30 7.22
C TYR A 3 -20.71 5.31 5.70
N ARG A 4 -19.65 5.92 5.16
CA ARG A 4 -19.37 5.84 3.72
C ARG A 4 -19.29 4.36 3.35
N LYS A 5 -20.31 3.92 2.61
CA LYS A 5 -20.36 2.72 1.76
C LYS A 5 -18.94 2.44 1.29
N GLY A 6 -18.38 1.29 1.73
CA GLY A 6 -16.95 1.01 1.63
C GLY A 6 -16.43 1.37 0.25
N ARG A 7 -15.44 2.28 0.18
CA ARG A 7 -14.77 2.61 -1.08
C ARG A 7 -14.37 1.30 -1.74
N GLU A 8 -14.63 1.15 -3.03
CA GLU A 8 -14.16 0.00 -3.79
C GLU A 8 -12.64 -0.09 -3.57
N ARG A 9 -12.22 -1.13 -2.85
CA ARG A 9 -10.83 -1.31 -2.50
C ARG A 9 -10.13 -1.70 -3.79
N ALA A 10 -9.12 -0.94 -4.20
CA ALA A 10 -8.28 -1.35 -5.32
C ALA A 10 -7.81 -2.80 -5.10
N PRO A 11 -7.95 -3.70 -6.09
CA PRO A 11 -7.41 -5.04 -5.98
C PRO A 11 -5.90 -4.94 -5.76
N MET A 12 -5.38 -5.80 -4.87
CA MET A 12 -3.94 -5.91 -4.65
C MET A 12 -3.31 -6.73 -5.77
N SER A 13 -3.26 -6.15 -6.96
CA SER A 13 -2.46 -6.64 -8.09
C SER A 13 -1.00 -6.23 -7.92
N ASP A 14 -0.13 -6.87 -8.69
CA ASP A 14 1.29 -6.51 -8.77
C ASP A 14 1.50 -5.05 -9.19
N GLU A 15 0.62 -4.51 -10.04
CA GLU A 15 0.63 -3.10 -10.43
C GLU A 15 0.35 -2.19 -9.24
N THR A 16 -0.64 -2.52 -8.41
CA THR A 16 -0.91 -1.74 -7.19
C THR A 16 0.26 -1.81 -6.22
N TYR A 17 0.92 -2.97 -6.08
CA TYR A 17 2.14 -3.09 -5.27
C TYR A 17 3.29 -2.24 -5.81
N ARG A 18 3.51 -2.23 -7.15
CA ARG A 18 4.51 -1.36 -7.80
C ARG A 18 4.22 0.11 -7.55
N TYR A 19 2.98 0.54 -7.77
CA TYR A 19 2.56 1.92 -7.54
C TYR A 19 2.80 2.37 -6.10
N VAL A 20 2.37 1.56 -5.11
CA VAL A 20 2.64 1.86 -3.70
C VAL A 20 4.14 1.95 -3.43
N TRP A 21 4.93 1.03 -3.99
CA TRP A 21 6.36 0.98 -3.76
C TRP A 21 7.09 2.18 -4.35
N GLU A 22 6.79 2.56 -5.60
CA GLU A 22 7.36 3.73 -6.26
C GLU A 22 7.09 5.01 -5.46
N ARG A 23 5.87 5.18 -4.95
CA ARG A 23 5.51 6.34 -4.11
C ARG A 23 6.20 6.34 -2.75
N LEU A 24 6.33 5.17 -2.12
CA LEU A 24 7.11 5.05 -0.89
C LEU A 24 8.59 5.39 -1.12
N GLN A 25 9.17 4.99 -2.26
CA GLN A 25 10.54 5.35 -2.64
C GLN A 25 10.69 6.85 -2.96
N ALA A 26 9.65 7.48 -3.52
CA ALA A 26 9.59 8.92 -3.73
C ALA A 26 9.46 9.73 -2.42
N GLY A 27 9.21 9.07 -1.29
CA GLY A 27 9.08 9.69 0.02
C GLY A 27 7.66 10.11 0.40
N ASP A 28 6.65 9.68 -0.37
CA ASP A 28 5.25 10.01 -0.09
C ASP A 28 4.75 9.41 1.24
N LEU A 29 3.78 10.08 1.85
CA LEU A 29 3.19 9.65 3.11
C LEU A 29 2.23 8.49 2.87
N GLN A 30 2.30 7.49 3.76
CA GLN A 30 1.47 6.28 3.67
C GLN A 30 -0.03 6.57 3.66
N GLN A 31 -0.45 7.62 4.37
CA GLN A 31 -1.85 8.04 4.47
C GLN A 31 -2.39 8.61 3.16
N ASP A 32 -1.54 9.30 2.39
CA ASP A 32 -1.93 9.87 1.09
C ASP A 32 -2.03 8.75 0.05
N ILE A 33 -1.04 7.87 0.00
CA ILE A 33 -1.07 6.66 -0.84
C ILE A 33 -2.31 5.80 -0.55
N ALA A 34 -2.64 5.62 0.73
CA ALA A 34 -3.82 4.86 1.15
C ALA A 34 -5.13 5.55 0.77
N ALA A 35 -5.19 6.88 0.89
CA ALA A 35 -6.37 7.66 0.50
C ALA A 35 -6.63 7.57 -1.00
N ASP A 36 -5.58 7.67 -1.82
CA ASP A 36 -5.63 7.61 -3.28
C ASP A 36 -6.10 6.24 -3.79
N LEU A 37 -5.62 5.16 -3.16
CA LEU A 37 -6.02 3.79 -3.52
C LEU A 37 -7.31 3.32 -2.82
N GLY A 38 -7.86 4.11 -1.89
CA GLY A 38 -9.00 3.71 -1.06
C GLY A 38 -8.72 2.49 -0.18
N ILE A 39 -7.46 2.26 0.21
CA ILE A 39 -7.04 1.13 1.06
C ILE A 39 -6.74 1.58 2.50
N ASN A 40 -6.48 0.62 3.38
CA ASN A 40 -6.07 0.91 4.76
C ASN A 40 -4.58 1.31 4.79
N SER A 41 -4.22 2.36 5.54
CA SER A 41 -2.82 2.78 5.74
C SER A 41 -1.94 1.68 6.33
N GLY A 42 -2.50 0.80 7.17
CA GLY A 42 -1.82 -0.39 7.65
C GLY A 42 -1.36 -1.32 6.51
N ARG A 43 -2.12 -1.39 5.41
CA ARG A 43 -1.72 -2.15 4.22
C ARG A 43 -0.48 -1.55 3.56
N VAL A 44 -0.40 -0.23 3.49
CA VAL A 44 0.79 0.46 2.97
C VAL A 44 2.00 0.20 3.88
N SER A 45 1.80 0.20 5.20
CA SER A 45 2.85 -0.18 6.17
C SER A 45 3.35 -1.61 5.98
N GLU A 46 2.45 -2.57 5.72
CA GLU A 46 2.82 -3.95 5.42
C GLU A 46 3.68 -4.05 4.14
N ILE A 47 3.38 -3.26 3.11
CA ILE A 47 4.20 -3.21 1.89
C ILE A 47 5.57 -2.60 2.19
N LYS A 48 5.60 -1.47 2.91
CA LYS A 48 6.83 -0.78 3.31
C LYS A 48 7.76 -1.66 4.14
N THR A 49 7.21 -2.52 4.99
CA THR A 49 7.98 -3.39 5.89
C THR A 49 8.32 -4.76 5.28
N GLY A 50 7.90 -5.01 4.03
CA GLY A 50 8.10 -6.30 3.37
C GLY A 50 7.24 -7.44 3.95
N LEU A 51 6.14 -7.13 4.63
CA LEU A 51 5.10 -8.09 4.99
C LEU A 51 4.25 -8.50 3.78
N ARG A 52 4.19 -7.64 2.75
CA ARG A 52 3.47 -7.89 1.49
C ARG A 52 4.27 -7.40 0.29
N GLY A 53 4.00 -8.00 -0.87
CA GLY A 53 4.55 -7.54 -2.14
C GLY A 53 6.08 -7.70 -2.24
N THR A 54 6.69 -8.61 -1.48
CA THR A 54 8.16 -8.81 -1.47
C THR A 54 8.72 -9.20 -2.82
N HIS A 55 7.94 -9.90 -3.65
CA HIS A 55 8.27 -10.22 -5.04
C HIS A 55 8.34 -8.98 -5.96
N ILE A 56 7.80 -7.85 -5.51
CA ILE A 56 7.83 -6.55 -6.20
C ILE A 56 8.83 -5.60 -5.54
N THR A 57 8.78 -5.45 -4.21
CA THR A 57 9.59 -4.47 -3.47
C THR A 57 11.05 -4.91 -3.30
N GLY A 58 11.32 -6.21 -3.41
CA GLY A 58 12.64 -6.79 -3.15
C GLY A 58 13.06 -6.75 -1.68
N ILE A 59 12.19 -6.28 -0.77
CA ILE A 59 12.46 -6.27 0.67
C ILE A 59 12.50 -7.72 1.16
N LYS A 60 13.66 -8.12 1.68
CA LYS A 60 13.79 -9.32 2.50
C LYS A 60 13.52 -8.92 3.94
N ARG A 61 12.49 -9.51 4.57
CA ARG A 61 12.29 -9.33 6.01
C ARG A 61 13.58 -9.72 6.73
N ALA A 62 14.08 -8.84 7.59
CA ALA A 62 15.03 -9.26 8.61
C ALA A 62 14.30 -10.26 9.50
N ALA A 63 14.91 -11.44 9.66
CA ALA A 63 14.41 -12.50 10.53
C ALA A 63 14.35 -12.03 11.99
#